data_AF-A0A428SLH4-F1
#
_entry.id   AF-A0A428SLH4-F1
#
_cell.length_a   1.000
_cell.length_b   1.000
_cell.length_c   1.000
_cell.angle_alpha   90.00
_cell.angle_beta   90.00
_cell.angle_gamma   90.00
#
_symmetry.space_group_name_H-M   'P 1'
#
loop_
_entity.id
_entity.type
_entity.pdbx_description
1 polymer ?
#
loop_
_entity_poly.entity_id
_entity_poly.type
_entity_poly.pdbx_seq_one_letter_code
_entity_poly.pdbx_strand_id
1 'polypeptide(L)'
;MATRAIIPRFLLPLQGPLWRGISIPLSQNSIRIRFASSSTEKPIVLEKPARFNPPSHGSRTKRNHVPKHYGPDLTAAEIAAQNTKNYPGMMAPEGTWAHFFWHSRLLHTFITMGTLFALGVFTFFMNYAYNSPYKELVPPISDLWTHPIHFFVAWKNVILLHEKDKADKAVEHRTRHLDDVAKRRYFMKMHGIETKDPVSIVFGKGEEKSEDELEAAAMGREPPQKIEEDKKPEEKKKPEEKKKWLGIF
;
A
#
# COMPACT_ATOMS: atom_id res chain seq x y z
N MET A 1 -0.05 35.31 46.34
CA MET A 1 -0.52 36.02 45.13
C MET A 1 0.33 35.52 43.97
N ALA A 2 -0.23 34.72 43.05
CA ALA A 2 0.50 34.20 41.89
C ALA A 2 -0.21 34.69 40.62
N THR A 3 0.43 35.60 39.90
CA THR A 3 -0.05 36.15 38.64
C THR A 3 0.16 35.13 37.53
N ARG A 4 -0.92 34.77 36.81
CA ARG A 4 -0.83 33.94 35.60
C ARG A 4 -0.09 34.74 34.52
N ALA A 5 1.13 34.33 34.19
CA ALA A 5 1.86 34.89 33.05
C ALA A 5 1.13 34.51 31.74
N ILE A 6 0.55 35.49 31.07
CA ILE A 6 -0.02 35.33 29.73
C ILE A 6 1.15 35.47 28.74
N ILE A 7 1.64 34.32 28.26
CA ILE A 7 2.72 34.28 27.27
C ILE A 7 2.14 34.76 25.92
N PRO A 8 2.73 35.79 25.29
CA PRO A 8 2.23 36.28 24.02
C PRO A 8 2.48 35.28 22.89
N ARG A 9 1.50 35.17 21.99
CA ARG A 9 1.38 34.09 20.98
C ARG A 9 2.53 33.99 19.98
N PHE A 10 3.36 35.03 19.82
CA PHE A 10 4.51 35.01 18.92
C PHE A 10 5.73 34.26 19.46
N LEU A 11 5.75 33.93 20.77
CA LEU A 11 6.82 33.14 21.39
C LEU A 11 6.57 31.62 21.32
N LEU A 12 5.43 31.18 20.77
CA LEU A 12 5.10 29.77 20.63
C LEU A 12 5.47 29.27 19.22
N PRO A 13 6.14 28.11 19.08
CA PRO A 13 6.45 27.53 17.78
C PRO A 13 5.17 27.24 17.00
N LEU A 14 5.06 27.84 15.82
CA LEU A 14 3.88 27.81 14.95
C LEU A 14 3.47 26.40 14.48
N GLN A 15 4.29 25.37 14.72
CA GLN A 15 4.04 23.98 14.32
C GLN A 15 4.36 22.97 15.44
N GLY A 16 3.94 23.25 16.67
CA GLY A 16 4.02 22.27 17.77
C GLY A 16 2.96 21.16 17.64
N PRO A 17 3.25 19.90 18.02
CA PRO A 17 2.31 18.78 17.97
C PRO A 17 1.05 18.96 18.85
N LEU A 18 1.05 19.96 19.74
CA LEU A 18 -0.08 20.36 20.58
C LEU A 18 -1.19 21.11 19.80
N TRP A 19 -0.93 21.56 18.57
CA TRP A 19 -1.89 22.25 17.70
C TRP A 19 -2.52 21.34 16.63
N ARG A 20 -2.20 20.04 16.62
CA ARG A 20 -3.02 19.05 15.91
C ARG A 20 -4.34 18.93 16.65
N GLY A 21 -5.28 19.81 16.31
CA GLY A 21 -6.66 19.73 16.75
C GLY A 21 -7.20 18.33 16.50
N ILE A 22 -7.88 17.79 17.50
CA ILE A 22 -8.63 16.55 17.42
C ILE A 22 -9.62 16.69 16.27
N SER A 23 -9.37 16.01 15.15
CA SER A 23 -10.31 15.97 14.02
C SER A 23 -11.45 15.02 14.40
N ILE A 24 -12.46 15.56 15.06
CA ILE A 24 -13.70 14.83 15.36
C ILE A 24 -14.48 14.75 14.03
N PRO A 25 -14.84 13.54 13.55
CA PRO A 25 -15.57 13.38 12.31
C PRO A 25 -16.96 14.05 12.38
N LEU A 26 -17.38 14.63 11.25
CA LEU A 26 -18.57 15.45 11.06
C LEU A 26 -19.88 14.64 11.09
N SER A 27 -20.09 13.83 12.12
CA SER A 27 -21.28 13.00 12.28
C SER A 27 -21.79 13.02 13.72
N GLN A 28 -22.14 14.20 14.24
CA GLN A 28 -23.07 14.32 15.38
C GLN A 28 -23.53 15.77 15.53
N ASN A 29 -24.73 16.00 15.02
CA ASN A 29 -25.39 17.29 14.95
C ASN A 29 -26.19 17.53 16.25
N SER A 30 -25.54 17.88 17.36
CA SER A 30 -26.27 18.30 18.58
C SER A 30 -25.39 18.97 19.64
N ILE A 31 -24.93 20.21 19.41
CA ILE A 31 -24.54 21.10 20.52
C ILE A 31 -25.16 22.47 20.25
N ARG A 32 -26.32 22.75 20.89
CA ARG A 32 -26.94 24.08 20.93
C ARG A 32 -26.55 24.79 22.22
N ILE A 33 -25.77 25.84 22.11
CA ILE A 33 -25.48 26.76 23.22
C ILE A 33 -26.59 27.83 23.23
N ARG A 34 -27.37 27.91 24.32
CA ARG A 34 -28.39 28.95 24.52
C ARG A 34 -27.83 30.04 25.44
N PHE A 35 -27.84 31.29 24.98
CA PHE A 35 -27.68 32.46 25.84
C PHE A 35 -29.07 32.94 26.26
N ALA A 36 -29.30 33.05 27.57
CA ALA A 36 -30.51 33.62 28.14
C ALA A 36 -30.25 35.06 28.57
N SER A 37 -31.04 36.00 28.08
CA SER A 37 -31.34 37.25 28.79
C SER A 37 -32.73 37.77 28.39
N SER A 38 -33.45 38.20 29.41
CA SER A 38 -34.84 38.63 29.43
C SER A 38 -34.93 40.16 29.31
N SER A 39 -35.64 40.67 28.30
CA SER A 39 -36.53 41.84 28.45
C SER A 39 -37.49 41.93 27.27
N THR A 40 -38.74 42.22 27.61
CA THR A 40 -39.90 42.46 26.76
C THR A 40 -39.94 43.93 26.33
N GLU A 41 -40.18 44.14 25.03
CA GLU A 41 -40.62 45.38 24.33
C GLU A 41 -39.71 45.71 23.13
N LYS A 42 -40.06 45.16 21.96
CA LYS A 42 -39.47 45.53 20.67
C LYS A 42 -40.45 46.48 19.97
N PRO A 43 -40.00 47.61 19.39
CA PRO A 43 -40.88 48.51 18.64
C PRO A 43 -41.49 47.76 17.45
N ILE A 44 -42.79 47.96 17.21
CA ILE A 44 -43.49 47.43 16.02
C ILE A 44 -42.87 48.10 14.79
N VAL A 45 -41.96 47.37 14.14
CA VAL A 45 -41.41 47.71 12.83
C VAL A 45 -42.19 46.88 11.83
N LEU A 46 -42.86 47.54 10.86
CA LEU A 46 -43.51 46.84 9.75
C LEU A 46 -42.52 45.88 9.09
N GLU A 47 -42.90 44.62 8.98
CA GLU A 47 -42.10 43.62 8.30
C GLU A 47 -41.92 44.06 6.85
N LYS A 48 -40.66 44.15 6.41
CA LYS A 48 -40.37 44.47 5.01
C LYS A 48 -41.04 43.41 4.13
N PRO A 49 -41.74 43.81 3.05
CA PRO A 49 -42.40 42.85 2.17
C PRO A 49 -41.39 41.81 1.69
N ALA A 50 -41.82 40.54 1.65
CA ALA A 50 -40.97 39.43 1.25
C ALA A 50 -40.29 39.76 -0.09
N ARG A 51 -38.95 39.83 -0.07
CA ARG A 51 -38.16 40.07 -1.29
C ARG A 51 -38.49 38.95 -2.26
N PHE A 52 -38.93 39.31 -3.47
CA PHE A 52 -39.21 38.34 -4.53
C PHE A 52 -37.91 37.58 -4.85
N ASN A 53 -37.83 36.35 -4.35
CA ASN A 53 -36.77 35.43 -4.69
C ASN A 53 -37.29 34.61 -5.86
N PRO A 54 -36.83 34.86 -7.11
CA PRO A 54 -37.23 34.02 -8.23
C PRO A 54 -36.89 32.57 -7.90
N PRO A 55 -37.68 31.60 -8.39
CA PRO A 55 -37.43 30.20 -8.12
C PRO A 55 -35.98 29.88 -8.48
N SER A 56 -35.19 29.47 -7.47
CA SER A 56 -33.81 29.09 -7.66
C SER A 56 -33.82 27.91 -8.62
N HIS A 57 -33.33 28.11 -9.85
CA HIS A 57 -33.12 26.99 -10.76
C HIS A 57 -32.21 25.99 -10.03
N GLY A 58 -32.74 24.79 -9.78
CA GLY A 58 -31.98 23.76 -9.09
C GLY A 58 -30.73 23.45 -9.91
N SER A 59 -29.57 23.36 -9.24
CA SER A 59 -28.29 22.96 -9.87
C SER A 59 -28.36 21.59 -10.56
N ARG A 60 -29.37 20.78 -10.20
CA ARG A 60 -29.63 19.48 -10.79
C ARG A 60 -30.56 19.63 -11.99
N THR A 61 -29.99 19.50 -13.19
CA THR A 61 -30.74 19.29 -14.43
C THR A 61 -31.66 18.07 -14.27
N LYS A 62 -32.92 18.20 -14.73
CA LYS A 62 -33.89 17.10 -14.66
C LYS A 62 -33.35 15.95 -15.53
N ARG A 63 -33.05 14.79 -14.90
CA ARG A 63 -32.72 13.57 -15.66
C ARG A 63 -33.87 13.27 -16.62
N ASN A 64 -33.51 12.96 -17.86
CA ASN A 64 -34.42 12.58 -18.95
C ASN A 64 -35.24 13.73 -19.57
N HIS A 65 -34.90 15.00 -19.30
CA HIS A 65 -35.52 16.13 -20.00
C HIS A 65 -34.59 16.63 -21.12
N VAL A 66 -34.48 15.86 -22.20
CA VAL A 66 -33.86 16.34 -23.44
C VAL A 66 -34.75 17.46 -23.99
N PRO A 67 -34.19 18.57 -24.52
CA PRO A 67 -34.97 19.61 -25.18
C PRO A 67 -35.91 18.97 -26.21
N LYS A 68 -37.22 19.19 -26.07
CA LYS A 68 -38.20 18.66 -27.00
C LYS A 68 -38.01 19.37 -28.34
N HIS A 69 -37.64 18.62 -29.36
CA HIS A 69 -37.61 19.12 -30.73
C HIS A 69 -39.06 19.27 -31.20
N TYR A 70 -39.51 20.50 -31.50
CA TYR A 70 -40.90 20.77 -31.88
C TYR A 70 -41.20 20.48 -33.37
N GLY A 71 -40.52 19.50 -33.94
CA GLY A 71 -40.67 19.10 -35.34
C GLY A 71 -40.96 17.60 -35.48
N PRO A 72 -41.23 17.12 -36.70
CA PRO A 72 -41.31 15.68 -36.99
C PRO A 72 -40.04 14.96 -36.50
N ASP A 73 -40.20 13.71 -36.07
CA ASP A 73 -39.06 12.87 -35.69
C ASP A 73 -38.12 12.68 -36.90
N LEU A 74 -36.82 12.80 -36.67
CA LEU A 74 -35.82 12.64 -37.72
C LEU A 74 -35.85 11.21 -38.26
N THR A 75 -35.81 11.09 -39.59
CA THR A 75 -35.67 9.79 -40.23
C THR A 75 -34.29 9.20 -39.93
N ALA A 76 -34.16 7.87 -39.96
CA ALA A 76 -32.88 7.21 -39.69
C ALA A 76 -31.76 7.66 -40.66
N ALA A 77 -32.12 7.99 -41.90
CA ALA A 77 -31.19 8.51 -42.90
C ALA A 77 -30.68 9.92 -42.56
N GLU A 78 -31.56 10.79 -42.04
CA GLU A 78 -31.20 12.14 -41.61
C GLU A 78 -30.31 12.12 -40.37
N ILE A 79 -30.55 11.21 -39.43
CA ILE A 79 -29.69 11.03 -38.24
C ILE A 79 -28.28 10.60 -38.68
N ALA A 80 -28.17 9.62 -39.58
CA ALA A 80 -26.87 9.19 -40.11
C ALA A 80 -26.14 10.31 -40.86
N ALA A 81 -26.87 11.13 -41.62
CA ALA A 81 -26.30 12.30 -42.29
C ALA A 81 -25.85 13.39 -41.29
N GLN A 82 -26.57 13.56 -40.18
CA GLN A 82 -26.20 14.51 -39.13
C GLN A 82 -24.94 14.07 -38.39
N ASN A 83 -24.77 12.78 -38.10
CA ASN A 83 -23.60 12.23 -37.41
C ASN A 83 -22.30 12.36 -38.21
N THR A 84 -22.40 12.31 -39.54
CA THR A 84 -21.25 12.41 -40.46
C THR A 84 -20.91 13.85 -40.82
N LYS A 85 -21.79 14.81 -40.52
CA LYS A 85 -21.61 16.22 -40.89
C LYS A 85 -20.67 16.92 -39.91
N ASN A 86 -19.58 17.46 -40.47
CA ASN A 86 -18.62 18.23 -39.70
C ASN A 86 -19.11 19.67 -39.50
N TYR A 87 -19.15 20.13 -38.25
CA TYR A 87 -19.50 21.51 -37.91
C TYR A 87 -18.38 22.16 -37.09
N PRO A 88 -18.07 23.44 -37.32
CA PRO A 88 -17.02 24.14 -36.60
C PRO A 88 -17.34 24.21 -35.10
N GLY A 89 -16.36 23.88 -34.25
CA GLY A 89 -16.51 23.90 -32.79
C GLY A 89 -17.23 22.69 -32.19
N MET A 90 -17.67 21.73 -33.01
CA MET A 90 -18.19 20.44 -32.53
C MET A 90 -17.10 19.36 -32.53
N MET A 91 -17.37 18.25 -31.84
CA MET A 91 -16.50 17.08 -31.89
C MET A 91 -16.41 16.52 -33.31
N ALA A 92 -15.30 15.84 -33.62
CA ALA A 92 -15.10 15.27 -34.94
C ALA A 92 -16.22 14.26 -35.28
N PRO A 93 -16.74 14.26 -36.52
CA PRO A 93 -17.86 13.40 -36.89
C PRO A 93 -17.47 11.92 -36.93
N GLU A 94 -18.48 11.06 -36.81
CA GLU A 94 -18.30 9.60 -36.85
C GLU A 94 -17.59 9.15 -38.15
N GLY A 95 -16.69 8.17 -38.04
CA GLY A 95 -15.88 7.68 -39.17
C GLY A 95 -14.60 8.46 -39.45
N THR A 96 -14.36 9.59 -38.77
CA THR A 96 -13.06 10.29 -38.85
C THR A 96 -12.01 9.69 -37.92
N TRP A 97 -10.73 9.81 -38.26
CA TRP A 97 -9.63 9.37 -37.40
C TRP A 97 -9.62 10.09 -36.03
N ALA A 98 -9.95 11.38 -36.04
CA ALA A 98 -10.09 12.14 -34.80
C ALA A 98 -11.21 11.58 -33.92
N HIS A 99 -12.39 11.29 -34.49
CA HIS A 99 -13.47 10.65 -33.73
C HIS A 99 -13.05 9.30 -33.16
N PHE A 100 -12.36 8.46 -33.94
CA PHE A 100 -11.79 7.19 -33.47
C PHE A 100 -10.82 7.41 -32.29
N PHE A 101 -9.87 8.33 -32.42
CA PHE A 101 -8.89 8.59 -31.38
C PHE A 101 -9.56 8.99 -30.07
N TRP A 102 -10.50 9.94 -30.11
CA TRP A 102 -11.20 10.46 -28.92
C TRP A 102 -12.18 9.46 -28.28
N HIS A 103 -12.83 8.60 -29.07
CA HIS A 103 -13.87 7.70 -28.56
C HIS A 103 -13.38 6.26 -28.32
N SER A 104 -12.19 5.90 -28.79
CA SER A 104 -11.63 4.56 -28.59
C SER A 104 -11.21 4.36 -27.14
N ARG A 105 -12.05 3.67 -26.36
CA ARG A 105 -11.74 3.29 -24.97
C ARG A 105 -10.49 2.42 -24.89
N LEU A 106 -10.34 1.49 -25.83
CA LEU A 106 -9.21 0.56 -25.85
C LEU A 106 -7.88 1.31 -26.02
N LEU A 107 -7.82 2.26 -26.97
CA LEU A 107 -6.65 3.09 -27.19
C LEU A 107 -6.28 3.88 -25.93
N HIS A 108 -7.25 4.55 -25.32
CA HIS A 108 -7.00 5.30 -24.08
C HIS A 108 -6.55 4.39 -22.95
N THR A 109 -7.17 3.22 -22.77
CA THR A 109 -6.74 2.25 -21.74
C THR A 109 -5.34 1.72 -22.00
N PHE A 110 -4.95 1.50 -23.26
CA PHE A 110 -3.62 1.04 -23.59
C PHE A 110 -2.56 2.13 -23.33
N ILE A 111 -2.86 3.38 -23.66
CA ILE A 111 -1.97 4.51 -23.39
C ILE A 111 -1.85 4.73 -21.88
N THR A 112 -2.96 4.78 -21.13
CA THR A 112 -2.91 5.02 -19.68
C THR A 112 -2.26 3.85 -18.94
N MET A 113 -2.63 2.61 -19.25
CA MET A 113 -2.03 1.43 -18.62
C MET A 113 -0.57 1.28 -19.04
N GLY A 114 -0.25 1.49 -20.32
CA GLY A 114 1.10 1.41 -20.85
C GLY A 114 2.03 2.46 -20.26
N THR A 115 1.57 3.70 -20.13
CA THR A 115 2.35 4.77 -19.46
C THR A 115 2.58 4.47 -17.97
N LEU A 116 1.55 4.00 -17.27
CA LEU A 116 1.68 3.61 -15.85
C LEU A 116 2.66 2.44 -15.68
N PHE A 117 2.57 1.44 -16.54
CA PHE A 117 3.46 0.29 -16.56
C PHE A 117 4.90 0.70 -16.88
N ALA A 118 5.11 1.52 -17.90
CA ALA A 118 6.44 2.02 -18.27
C ALA A 118 7.07 2.84 -17.14
N LEU A 119 6.31 3.71 -16.47
CA LEU A 119 6.77 4.43 -15.28
C LEU A 119 7.10 3.48 -14.12
N GLY A 120 6.30 2.44 -13.89
CA GLY A 120 6.56 1.43 -12.87
C GLY A 120 7.87 0.68 -13.13
N VAL A 121 8.08 0.23 -14.36
CA VAL A 121 9.32 -0.45 -14.78
C VAL A 121 10.52 0.50 -14.70
N PHE A 122 10.38 1.74 -15.18
CA PHE A 122 11.44 2.74 -15.12
C PHE A 122 11.84 3.08 -13.68
N THR A 123 10.86 3.33 -12.81
CA THR A 123 11.12 3.61 -11.38
C THR A 123 11.71 2.41 -10.65
N PHE A 124 11.31 1.19 -11.01
CA PHE A 124 11.94 -0.04 -10.51
C PHE A 124 13.44 -0.07 -10.84
N PHE A 125 13.81 0.08 -12.12
CA PHE A 125 15.23 0.07 -12.52
C PHE A 125 16.01 1.23 -11.89
N MET A 126 15.44 2.43 -11.83
CA MET A 126 16.08 3.59 -11.21
C MET A 126 16.29 3.39 -9.70
N ASN A 127 15.36 2.75 -9.00
CA ASN A 127 15.53 2.42 -7.59
C ASN A 127 16.75 1.51 -7.37
N TYR A 128 16.92 0.48 -8.21
CA TYR A 128 18.10 -0.39 -8.15
C TYR A 128 19.38 0.35 -8.51
N ALA A 129 19.36 1.21 -9.52
CA ALA A 129 20.53 1.98 -9.93
C ALA A 129 21.04 2.92 -8.83
N TYR A 130 20.16 3.47 -7.97
CA TYR A 130 20.57 4.38 -6.91
C TYR A 130 20.75 3.74 -5.53
N ASN A 131 19.91 2.75 -5.17
CA ASN A 131 19.88 2.20 -3.81
C ASN A 131 20.60 0.85 -3.67
N SER A 132 20.97 0.19 -4.77
CA SER A 132 21.68 -1.09 -4.67
C SER A 132 23.17 -0.90 -4.36
N PRO A 133 23.78 -1.79 -3.56
CA PRO A 133 25.23 -1.78 -3.35
C PRO A 133 26.01 -2.16 -4.62
N TYR A 134 25.33 -2.67 -5.64
CA TYR A 134 25.89 -3.14 -6.92
C TYR A 134 25.64 -2.17 -8.09
N LYS A 135 25.41 -0.88 -7.80
CA LYS A 135 25.10 0.15 -8.80
C LYS A 135 26.17 0.30 -9.89
N GLU A 136 27.44 0.06 -9.58
CA GLU A 136 28.55 0.18 -10.54
C GLU A 136 28.51 -0.94 -11.61
N LEU A 137 27.80 -2.04 -11.33
CA LEU A 137 27.62 -3.15 -12.27
C LEU A 137 26.41 -2.94 -13.20
N VAL A 138 25.67 -1.84 -13.04
CA VAL A 138 24.50 -1.53 -13.87
C VAL A 138 24.97 -1.10 -15.26
N PRO A 139 24.51 -1.76 -16.34
CA PRO A 139 24.91 -1.40 -17.69
C PRO A 139 24.36 -0.01 -18.07
N PRO A 140 25.13 0.81 -18.80
CA PRO A 140 24.67 2.12 -19.25
C PRO A 140 23.53 1.98 -20.27
N ILE A 141 22.63 2.97 -20.31
CA ILE A 141 21.46 2.96 -21.20
C ILE A 141 21.87 2.94 -22.68
N SER A 142 23.07 3.40 -23.02
CA SER A 142 23.62 3.27 -24.38
C SER A 142 23.77 1.82 -24.83
N ASP A 143 24.06 0.90 -23.91
CA ASP A 143 24.26 -0.52 -24.23
C ASP A 143 22.96 -1.23 -24.66
N LEU A 144 21.80 -0.65 -24.30
CA LEU A 144 20.50 -1.14 -24.75
C LEU A 144 20.36 -1.10 -26.28
N TRP A 145 20.95 -0.09 -26.93
CA TRP A 145 20.86 0.10 -28.37
C TRP A 145 21.95 -0.66 -29.14
N THR A 146 23.13 -0.87 -28.55
CA THR A 146 24.24 -1.60 -29.17
C THR A 146 24.15 -3.11 -28.95
N HIS A 147 23.90 -3.54 -27.71
CA HIS A 147 23.88 -4.95 -27.32
C HIS A 147 22.69 -5.24 -26.38
N PRO A 148 21.45 -5.26 -26.90
CA PRO A 148 20.24 -5.38 -26.07
C PRO A 148 20.23 -6.65 -25.22
N ILE A 149 20.71 -7.78 -25.77
CA ILE A 149 20.74 -9.07 -25.06
C ILE A 149 21.68 -8.99 -23.85
N HIS A 150 22.88 -8.41 -24.03
CA HIS A 150 23.86 -8.27 -22.97
C HIS A 150 23.34 -7.34 -21.87
N PHE A 151 22.72 -6.23 -22.23
CA PHE A 151 22.11 -5.28 -21.30
C PHE A 151 21.13 -5.96 -20.34
N PHE A 152 20.20 -6.77 -20.86
CA PHE A 152 19.22 -7.48 -20.00
C PHE A 152 19.86 -8.57 -19.14
N VAL A 153 20.86 -9.29 -19.66
CA VAL A 153 21.59 -10.31 -18.88
C VAL A 153 22.38 -9.66 -17.73
N ALA A 154 23.06 -8.55 -18.00
CA ALA A 154 23.79 -7.79 -16.98
C ALA A 154 22.83 -7.27 -15.89
N TRP A 155 21.69 -6.69 -16.27
CA TRP A 155 20.66 -6.26 -15.33
C TRP A 155 20.11 -7.40 -14.47
N LYS A 156 19.83 -8.56 -15.08
CA LYS A 156 19.41 -9.76 -14.35
C LYS A 156 20.44 -10.16 -13.30
N ASN A 157 21.72 -10.15 -13.64
CA ASN A 157 22.79 -10.49 -12.70
C ASN A 157 22.84 -9.52 -11.51
N VAL A 158 22.67 -8.21 -11.75
CA VAL A 158 22.61 -7.20 -10.68
C VAL A 158 21.41 -7.44 -9.76
N ILE A 159 20.23 -7.73 -10.31
CA ILE A 159 19.03 -8.01 -9.52
C ILE A 159 19.25 -9.24 -8.64
N LEU A 160 19.77 -10.33 -9.23
CA LEU A 160 20.07 -11.56 -8.48
C LEU A 160 21.08 -11.32 -7.35
N LEU A 161 22.09 -10.50 -7.59
CA LEU A 161 23.11 -10.20 -6.59
C LEU A 161 22.55 -9.35 -5.45
N HIS A 162 21.69 -8.38 -5.76
CA HIS A 162 20.97 -7.58 -4.76
C HIS A 162 19.99 -8.42 -3.92
N GLU A 163 19.31 -9.38 -4.54
CA GLU A 163 18.43 -10.31 -3.83
C GLU A 163 19.21 -11.24 -2.90
N LYS A 164 20.38 -11.74 -3.34
CA LYS A 164 21.28 -12.54 -2.50
C LYS A 164 21.75 -11.75 -1.29
N ASP A 165 22.26 -10.53 -1.47
CA ASP A 165 22.70 -9.66 -0.38
C ASP A 165 21.57 -9.35 0.62
N LYS A 166 20.34 -9.13 0.12
CA LYS A 166 19.16 -8.99 0.99
C LYS A 166 18.85 -10.26 1.77
N ALA A 167 18.96 -11.43 1.14
CA ALA A 167 18.74 -12.71 1.79
C ALA A 167 19.79 -12.97 2.87
N ASP A 168 21.07 -12.72 2.57
CA ASP A 168 22.18 -12.89 3.50
C ASP A 168 22.01 -11.97 4.71
N LYS A 169 21.68 -10.68 4.50
CA LYS A 169 21.36 -9.74 5.58
C LYS A 169 20.17 -10.18 6.43
N ALA A 170 19.13 -10.76 5.82
CA ALA A 170 17.98 -11.26 6.56
C ALA A 170 18.32 -12.51 7.39
N VAL A 171 19.17 -13.40 6.84
CA VAL A 171 19.69 -14.56 7.57
C VAL A 171 20.56 -14.12 8.72
N GLU A 172 21.51 -13.20 8.50
CA GLU A 172 22.36 -12.64 9.57
C GLU A 172 21.55 -11.99 10.68
N HIS A 173 20.50 -11.24 10.32
CA HIS A 173 19.62 -10.64 11.33
C HIS A 173 18.90 -11.72 12.14
N ARG A 174 18.43 -12.79 11.47
CA ARG A 174 17.76 -13.91 12.14
C ARG A 174 18.73 -14.71 13.02
N THR A 175 19.95 -14.98 12.57
CA THR A 175 20.94 -15.73 13.37
C THR A 175 21.34 -14.94 14.60
N ARG A 176 21.62 -13.63 14.48
CA ARG A 176 21.90 -12.76 15.64
C ARG A 176 20.78 -12.80 16.67
N HIS A 177 19.52 -12.75 16.23
CA HIS A 177 18.39 -12.85 17.13
C HIS A 177 18.30 -14.23 17.83
N LEU A 178 18.55 -15.31 17.09
CA LEU A 178 18.56 -16.66 17.66
C LEU A 178 19.71 -16.83 18.67
N ASP A 179 20.89 -16.29 18.38
CA ASP A 179 22.05 -16.31 19.27
C ASP A 179 21.77 -15.55 20.57
N ASP A 180 21.14 -14.38 20.49
CA ASP A 180 20.74 -13.60 21.66
C ASP A 180 19.71 -14.35 22.52
N VAL A 181 18.75 -15.01 21.88
CA VAL A 181 17.77 -15.87 22.57
C VAL A 181 18.45 -17.08 23.21
N ALA A 182 19.40 -17.73 22.52
CA ALA A 182 20.16 -18.87 23.03
C ALA A 182 21.00 -18.47 24.25
N LYS A 183 21.75 -17.36 24.18
CA LYS A 183 22.51 -16.81 25.31
C LYS A 183 21.61 -16.49 26.49
N ARG A 184 20.44 -15.89 26.25
CA ARG A 184 19.47 -15.58 27.31
C ARG A 184 18.94 -16.85 27.97
N ARG A 185 18.58 -17.87 27.19
CA ARG A 185 18.13 -19.17 27.70
C ARG A 185 19.21 -19.83 28.54
N TYR A 186 20.44 -19.86 28.03
CA TYR A 186 21.60 -20.40 28.74
C TYR A 186 21.84 -19.66 30.07
N PHE A 187 21.83 -18.33 30.06
CA PHE A 187 21.95 -17.52 31.28
C PHE A 187 20.84 -17.83 32.29
N MET A 188 19.59 -17.94 31.85
CA MET A 188 18.46 -18.30 32.73
C MET A 188 18.62 -19.70 33.34
N LYS A 189 19.13 -20.66 32.56
CA LYS A 189 19.45 -22.02 33.02
C LYS A 189 20.49 -22.02 34.11
N MET A 190 21.64 -21.39 33.85
CA MET A 190 22.77 -21.34 34.77
C MET A 190 22.41 -20.64 36.09
N HIS A 191 21.49 -19.68 36.05
CA HIS A 191 21.01 -18.99 37.25
C HIS A 191 19.78 -19.64 37.90
N GLY A 192 19.26 -20.75 37.37
CA GLY A 192 18.13 -21.48 37.95
C GLY A 192 16.78 -20.74 37.88
N ILE A 193 16.63 -19.77 36.96
CA ILE A 193 15.43 -18.92 36.82
C ILE A 193 14.54 -19.44 35.67
N GLU A 194 14.68 -20.71 35.27
CA GLU A 194 13.96 -21.24 34.12
C GLU A 194 12.44 -21.28 34.34
N THR A 195 11.73 -20.31 33.76
CA THR A 195 10.30 -20.44 33.52
C THR A 195 10.12 -21.39 32.34
N LYS A 196 9.44 -22.52 32.56
CA LYS A 196 9.08 -23.50 31.51
C LYS A 196 8.62 -22.77 30.25
N ASP A 197 9.20 -23.11 29.09
CA ASP A 197 8.83 -22.51 27.80
C ASP A 197 7.29 -22.53 27.64
N PRO A 198 6.62 -21.42 27.26
CA PRO A 198 5.16 -21.39 27.15
C PRO A 198 4.64 -22.44 26.16
N VAL A 199 5.47 -22.82 25.18
CA VAL A 199 5.19 -23.91 24.24
C VAL A 199 5.25 -25.28 24.92
N SER A 200 6.20 -25.54 25.84
CA SER A 200 6.23 -26.80 26.58
C SER A 200 5.09 -26.91 27.60
N ILE A 201 4.65 -25.77 28.17
CA ILE A 201 3.45 -25.69 29.01
C ILE A 201 2.18 -26.04 28.21
N VAL A 202 2.06 -25.57 26.96
CA VAL A 202 0.86 -25.77 26.13
C VAL A 202 0.86 -27.12 25.41
N PHE A 203 2.02 -27.63 24.99
CA PHE A 203 2.11 -28.86 24.19
C PHE A 203 2.57 -30.11 24.96
N GLY A 204 2.89 -30.01 26.25
CA GLY A 204 3.12 -31.15 27.15
C GLY A 204 4.28 -32.10 26.80
N LYS A 205 4.92 -31.91 25.64
CA LYS A 205 6.01 -32.71 25.10
C LYS A 205 7.13 -31.78 24.66
N GLY A 206 7.91 -31.32 25.61
CA GLY A 206 9.17 -30.64 25.37
C GLY A 206 10.29 -31.50 25.93
N GLU A 207 11.14 -32.05 25.07
CA GLU A 207 12.43 -32.57 25.49
C GLU A 207 13.21 -31.41 26.12
N GLU A 208 13.61 -31.57 27.38
CA GLU A 208 14.53 -30.65 28.03
C GLU A 208 15.86 -30.73 27.27
N LYS A 209 16.16 -29.70 26.48
CA LYS A 209 17.46 -29.61 25.81
C LYS A 209 18.54 -29.66 26.88
N SER A 210 19.47 -30.61 26.74
CA SER A 210 20.54 -30.83 27.71
C SER A 210 21.40 -29.58 27.84
N GLU A 211 22.04 -29.41 29.00
CA GLU A 211 22.91 -28.26 29.30
C GLU A 211 23.99 -28.08 28.23
N ASP A 212 24.58 -29.19 27.78
CA ASP A 212 25.60 -29.22 26.73
C ASP A 212 25.09 -28.73 25.36
N GLU A 213 23.83 -29.01 25.01
CA GLU A 213 23.22 -28.55 23.76
C GLU A 213 22.93 -27.04 23.78
N LEU A 214 22.53 -26.51 24.94
CA LEU A 214 22.28 -25.08 25.12
C LEU A 214 23.57 -24.27 25.22
N GLU A 215 24.61 -24.83 25.85
CA GLU A 215 25.95 -24.25 25.89
C GLU A 215 26.59 -24.22 24.50
N ALA A 216 26.50 -25.33 23.74
CA ALA A 216 26.97 -25.38 22.36
C ALA A 216 26.26 -24.36 21.47
N ALA A 217 24.94 -24.24 21.58
CA ALA A 217 24.15 -23.25 20.84
C ALA A 217 24.46 -21.79 21.26
N ALA A 218 24.74 -21.52 22.54
CA ALA A 218 25.08 -20.18 23.03
C ALA A 218 26.51 -19.75 22.68
N MET A 219 27.44 -20.71 22.57
CA MET A 219 28.84 -20.50 22.19
C MET A 219 29.08 -20.59 20.67
N GLY A 220 28.04 -20.88 19.88
CA GLY A 220 28.14 -21.05 18.43
C GLY A 220 28.99 -22.26 18.01
N ARG A 221 29.10 -23.27 18.88
CA ARG A 221 29.85 -24.51 18.63
C ARG A 221 28.89 -25.57 18.09
N GLU A 222 29.33 -26.39 17.16
CA GLU A 222 28.52 -27.53 16.69
C GLU A 222 28.16 -28.42 17.89
N PRO A 223 26.90 -28.88 18.02
CA PRO A 223 26.49 -29.72 19.13
C PRO A 223 27.31 -31.02 19.11
N PRO A 224 27.69 -31.58 20.27
CA PRO A 224 28.32 -32.89 20.30
C PRO A 224 27.40 -33.91 19.63
N GLN A 225 27.95 -34.70 18.71
CA GLN A 225 27.25 -35.81 18.07
C GLN A 225 26.76 -36.76 19.19
N LYS A 226 25.43 -36.93 19.30
CA LYS A 226 24.84 -37.93 20.18
C LYS A 226 25.40 -39.29 19.80
N ILE A 227 26.18 -39.89 20.71
CA ILE A 227 26.65 -41.26 20.59
C ILE A 227 25.41 -42.16 20.55
N GLU A 228 25.31 -42.92 19.47
CA GLU A 228 24.32 -43.94 19.20
C GLU A 228 24.35 -45.03 20.29
N GLU A 229 23.41 -45.01 21.21
CA GLU A 229 22.98 -46.21 21.94
C GLU A 229 21.46 -46.34 21.80
N ASP A 230 21.04 -46.91 20.67
CA ASP A 230 19.92 -47.86 20.60
C ASP A 230 19.96 -48.57 19.22
N LYS A 231 20.69 -49.68 19.16
CA LYS A 231 20.72 -50.60 18.01
C LYS A 231 19.86 -51.83 18.28
N LYS A 232 18.71 -51.95 17.59
CA LYS A 232 18.32 -53.05 16.66
C LYS A 232 16.79 -53.20 16.50
N PRO A 233 16.28 -53.83 15.41
CA PRO A 233 16.93 -54.18 14.14
C PRO A 233 16.20 -53.65 12.88
N GLU A 234 16.94 -53.69 11.78
CA GLU A 234 16.57 -53.34 10.42
C GLU A 234 15.29 -54.01 9.91
N GLU A 235 14.33 -53.21 9.45
CA GLU A 235 13.23 -53.69 8.60
C GLU A 235 13.17 -52.87 7.29
N LYS A 236 13.64 -53.54 6.23
CA LYS A 236 13.38 -53.37 4.80
C LYS A 236 12.71 -52.06 4.35
N LYS A 237 13.53 -51.24 3.66
CA LYS A 237 13.14 -50.17 2.73
C LYS A 237 11.98 -50.59 1.82
N LYS A 238 10.80 -49.99 2.00
CA LYS A 238 9.79 -49.81 0.94
C LYS A 238 9.94 -48.39 0.38
N PRO A 239 9.89 -48.19 -0.95
CA PRO A 239 9.92 -46.84 -1.51
C PRO A 239 8.64 -46.10 -1.12
N GLU A 240 8.79 -44.98 -0.43
CA GLU A 240 7.66 -44.14 -0.03
C GLU A 240 6.99 -43.53 -1.26
N GLU A 241 5.71 -43.85 -1.42
CA GLU A 241 4.84 -43.30 -2.43
C GLU A 241 4.70 -41.79 -2.22
N LYS A 242 5.25 -41.00 -3.16
CA LYS A 242 5.11 -39.55 -3.19
C LYS A 242 3.63 -39.20 -3.27
N LYS A 243 3.08 -38.65 -2.19
CA LYS A 243 1.72 -38.09 -2.16
C LYS A 243 1.67 -36.90 -3.13
N LYS A 244 0.93 -37.10 -4.22
CA LYS A 244 0.67 -36.11 -5.27
C LYS A 244 -0.12 -34.94 -4.66
N TRP A 245 0.52 -33.80 -4.51
CA TRP A 245 -0.16 -32.56 -4.19
C TRP A 245 -0.02 -31.62 -5.40
N LEU A 246 -1.17 -31.19 -5.93
CA LEU A 246 -1.30 -30.20 -7.02
C LEU A 246 -0.80 -30.63 -8.42
N GLY A 247 -1.17 -31.84 -8.86
CA GLY A 247 -1.44 -32.12 -10.28
C GLY A 247 -0.31 -31.89 -11.29
N ILE A 248 0.96 -32.01 -10.90
CA ILE A 248 2.11 -31.95 -11.80
C ILE A 248 3.02 -33.14 -11.47
N PHE A 249 3.49 -33.83 -12.51
CA PHE A 249 4.21 -35.10 -12.48
C PHE A 249 5.52 -35.06 -11.68
#